data_AF-A0A7L0TG44-F1
#
_entry.id   AF-A0A7L0TG44-F1
#
_cell.length_a   1.000
_cell.length_b   1.000
_cell.length_c   1.000
_cell.angle_alpha   90.00
_cell.angle_beta   90.00
_cell.angle_gamma   90.00
#
_symmetry.space_group_name_H-M   'P 1'
#
loop_
_entity.id
_entity.type
_entity.pdbx_description
1 polymer ?
#
loop_
_entity_poly.entity_id
_entity_poly.type
_entity_poly.pdbx_seq_one_letter_code
_entity_poly.pdbx_strand_id
1 'polypeptide(L)'
;AVKAMLLEWCRARTRGYQVRAGDAGGGRGAAVGRLTPVPPRQHVDVQNFSGSWGSGLAFCALLHSFFPDAFDYGSLAPGARRHNFTLAFATAEERAGCAPLLEVDDMVRLPVPDAKCVYTYLQELYRCLVARGLVKTKTR
;
A
#
# COMPACT_ATOMS: atom_id res chain seq x y z
N ALA A 1 15.96 3.73 -16.85
CA ALA A 1 16.75 2.95 -15.87
C ALA A 1 16.16 3.06 -14.46
N VAL A 2 16.24 4.22 -13.79
CA VAL A 2 15.81 4.40 -12.38
C VAL A 2 14.33 4.05 -12.14
N LYS A 3 13.42 4.58 -12.98
CA LYS A 3 11.98 4.31 -12.86
C LYS A 3 11.62 2.82 -12.90
N ALA A 4 12.29 2.04 -13.75
CA ALA A 4 12.08 0.60 -13.84
C ALA A 4 12.63 -0.14 -12.61
N MET A 5 13.80 0.27 -12.10
CA MET A 5 14.36 -0.29 -10.87
C MET A 5 13.46 -0.06 -9.67
N LEU A 6 12.89 1.14 -9.53
CA LEU A 6 11.96 1.45 -8.46
C LEU A 6 10.67 0.63 -8.56
N LEU A 7 10.15 0.45 -9.79
CA LEU A 7 8.95 -0.34 -10.02
C LEU A 7 9.18 -1.80 -9.63
N GLU A 8 10.28 -2.39 -10.09
CA GLU A 8 10.66 -3.76 -9.74
C GLU A 8 10.93 -3.93 -8.25
N TRP A 9 11.53 -2.93 -7.59
CA TRP A 9 11.72 -2.93 -6.14
C TRP A 9 10.38 -2.94 -5.39
N CYS A 10 9.43 -2.09 -5.79
CA CYS A 10 8.08 -2.06 -5.21
C CYS A 10 7.38 -3.41 -5.42
N ARG A 11 7.47 -3.96 -6.64
CA ARG A 11 6.85 -5.22 -7.01
C ARG A 11 7.41 -6.40 -6.22
N ALA A 12 8.73 -6.48 -6.08
CA ALA A 12 9.39 -7.53 -5.31
C ALA A 12 8.98 -7.50 -3.83
N ARG A 13 8.83 -6.32 -3.24
CA ARG A 13 8.46 -6.12 -1.83
C ARG A 13 6.98 -6.38 -1.54
N THR A 14 6.12 -6.10 -2.50
CA THR A 14 4.67 -6.31 -2.38
C THR A 14 4.23 -7.69 -2.87
N ARG A 15 5.16 -8.53 -3.34
CA ARG A 15 4.86 -9.87 -3.83
C ARG A 15 4.22 -10.74 -2.75
N GLY A 16 3.07 -11.33 -3.07
CA GLY A 16 2.34 -12.25 -2.19
C GLY A 16 1.31 -11.57 -1.27
N TYR A 17 1.32 -10.23 -1.19
CA TYR A 17 0.28 -9.49 -0.49
C TYR A 17 -1.08 -9.64 -1.18
N GLN A 18 -2.10 -9.89 -0.37
CA GLN A 18 -3.46 -10.13 -0.83
C GLN A 18 -4.43 -9.78 0.30
N VAL A 19 -5.56 -9.19 -0.06
CA VAL A 19 -6.66 -8.90 0.86
C VAL A 19 -7.93 -9.62 0.42
N ARG A 20 -8.88 -9.82 1.33
CA ARG A 20 -10.19 -10.33 0.93
C ARG A 20 -10.94 -9.22 0.18
N ALA A 21 -11.44 -9.51 -1.01
CA ALA A 21 -12.40 -8.64 -1.70
C ALA A 21 -13.77 -8.78 -1.02
N GLY A 22 -13.85 -8.37 0.24
CA GLY A 22 -15.07 -8.36 1.04
C GLY A 22 -15.65 -6.96 1.09
N ASP A 23 -16.94 -6.88 0.79
CA ASP A 23 -17.76 -5.68 0.63
C ASP A 23 -17.49 -4.59 1.68
N ALA A 24 -17.32 -3.35 1.22
CA ALA A 24 -17.34 -2.17 2.08
C ALA A 24 -18.79 -1.89 2.52
N GLY A 25 -19.34 -2.77 3.36
CA GLY A 25 -20.71 -2.71 3.84
C GLY A 25 -20.81 -3.33 5.23
N GLY A 26 -21.01 -2.48 6.24
CA GLY A 26 -21.08 -2.88 7.64
C GLY A 26 -22.25 -3.80 7.96
N GLY A 27 -22.11 -4.58 9.04
CA GLY A 27 -23.23 -5.32 9.62
C GLY A 27 -22.79 -6.48 10.49
N ARG A 28 -22.94 -6.32 11.80
CA ARG A 28 -22.85 -7.41 12.79
C ARG A 28 -23.88 -8.48 12.42
N GLY A 29 -23.46 -9.74 12.37
CA GLY A 29 -24.37 -10.85 12.12
C GLY A 29 -23.63 -12.17 12.05
N ALA A 30 -23.26 -12.70 13.21
CA ALA A 30 -22.89 -14.10 13.32
C ALA A 30 -24.11 -14.96 12.93
N ALA A 31 -24.16 -15.41 11.68
CA ALA A 31 -25.03 -16.49 11.25
C ALA A 31 -24.16 -17.73 11.05
N VAL A 32 -24.01 -18.50 12.12
CA VAL A 32 -23.51 -19.88 12.07
C VAL A 32 -24.46 -20.68 11.17
N GLY A 33 -23.94 -21.27 10.09
CA GLY A 33 -24.64 -22.36 9.39
C GLY A 33 -24.96 -22.21 7.89
N ARG A 34 -24.37 -21.27 7.14
CA ARG A 34 -24.43 -21.32 5.66
C ARG A 34 -23.03 -21.19 5.07
N LEU A 35 -22.69 -22.09 4.15
CA LEU A 35 -21.50 -22.03 3.29
C LEU A 35 -21.59 -20.76 2.42
N THR A 36 -21.28 -19.60 2.99
CA THR A 36 -21.13 -18.37 2.21
C THR A 36 -19.90 -18.54 1.31
N PRO A 37 -19.98 -18.22 0.01
CA PRO A 37 -18.81 -18.23 -0.85
C PRO A 37 -17.72 -17.36 -0.22
N VAL A 38 -16.53 -17.94 -0.01
CA VAL A 38 -15.39 -17.16 0.48
C VAL A 38 -15.10 -16.09 -0.57
N PRO A 39 -15.11 -14.79 -0.22
CA PRO A 39 -14.86 -13.74 -1.20
C PRO A 39 -13.50 -13.94 -1.86
N PRO A 40 -13.38 -13.66 -3.16
CA PRO A 40 -12.11 -13.82 -3.86
C PRO A 40 -11.04 -12.95 -3.20
N ARG A 41 -9.79 -13.43 -3.18
CA ARG A 41 -8.68 -12.62 -2.68
C ARG A 41 -8.17 -11.73 -3.80
N GLN A 42 -8.02 -10.44 -3.49
CA GLN A 42 -7.43 -9.48 -4.41
C GLN A 42 -5.93 -9.36 -4.10
N HIS A 43 -5.11 -9.72 -5.07
CA HIS A 43 -3.65 -9.60 -4.98
C HIS A 43 -3.21 -8.16 -5.24
N VAL A 44 -2.18 -7.74 -4.53
CA VAL A 44 -1.43 -6.53 -4.87
C VAL A 44 -0.48 -6.88 -6.01
N ASP A 45 -0.72 -6.34 -7.20
CA ASP A 45 0.22 -6.40 -8.32
C ASP A 45 0.56 -4.99 -8.77
N VAL A 46 1.78 -4.57 -8.50
CA VAL A 46 2.29 -3.24 -8.86
C VAL A 46 2.82 -3.30 -10.30
N GLN A 47 2.03 -2.80 -11.24
CA GLN A 47 2.39 -2.77 -12.67
C GLN A 47 2.77 -1.38 -13.17
N ASN A 48 2.36 -0.34 -12.45
CA ASN A 48 2.57 1.05 -12.82
C ASN A 48 2.64 1.94 -11.57
N PHE A 49 2.90 3.23 -11.78
CA PHE A 49 2.87 4.26 -10.74
C PHE A 49 1.53 5.01 -10.69
N SER A 50 0.45 4.48 -11.27
CA SER A 50 -0.86 5.13 -11.29
C SER A 50 -1.93 4.22 -10.71
N GLY A 51 -2.72 3.55 -11.54
CA GLY A 51 -3.87 2.76 -11.12
C GLY A 51 -3.55 1.66 -10.10
N SER A 52 -2.34 1.10 -10.14
CA SER A 52 -1.90 0.06 -9.16
C SER A 52 -1.89 0.57 -7.71
N TRP A 53 -1.82 1.89 -7.53
CA TRP A 53 -1.73 2.54 -6.21
C TRP A 53 -3.04 3.18 -5.78
N GLY A 54 -4.07 3.19 -6.65
CA GLY A 54 -5.32 3.90 -6.41
C GLY A 54 -6.16 3.37 -5.24
N SER A 55 -5.96 2.11 -4.83
CA SER A 55 -6.65 1.53 -3.67
C SER A 55 -5.96 1.82 -2.33
N GLY A 56 -4.73 2.34 -2.34
CA GLY A 56 -3.89 2.50 -1.15
C GLY A 56 -3.23 1.20 -0.66
N LEU A 57 -3.71 0.03 -1.10
CA LEU A 57 -3.21 -1.28 -0.65
C LEU A 57 -1.74 -1.53 -1.01
N ALA A 58 -1.28 -1.00 -2.14
CA ALA A 58 0.12 -1.09 -2.54
C ALA A 58 1.05 -0.33 -1.58
N PHE A 59 0.63 0.84 -1.08
CA PHE A 59 1.38 1.60 -0.08
C PHE A 59 1.42 0.86 1.25
N CYS A 60 0.26 0.37 1.72
CA CYS A 60 0.19 -0.44 2.94
C CYS A 60 1.09 -1.68 2.84
N ALA A 61 1.08 -2.40 1.71
CA ALA A 61 1.86 -3.61 1.53
C ALA A 61 3.36 -3.32 1.56
N LEU A 62 3.77 -2.21 0.93
CA LEU A 62 5.16 -1.80 0.91
C LEU A 62 5.67 -1.49 2.33
N LEU A 63 4.91 -0.71 3.10
CA LEU A 63 5.30 -0.36 4.47
C LEU A 63 5.25 -1.55 5.42
N HIS A 64 4.23 -2.40 5.31
CA HIS A 64 4.11 -3.62 6.09
C HIS A 64 5.28 -4.60 5.81
N SER A 65 5.89 -4.55 4.63
CA SER A 65 7.09 -5.35 4.33
C SER A 65 8.33 -4.94 5.14
N PHE A 66 8.34 -3.73 5.72
CA PHE A 66 9.38 -3.24 6.62
C PHE A 66 8.93 -3.23 8.09
N PHE A 67 7.65 -2.98 8.32
CA PHE A 67 7.03 -2.84 9.65
C PHE A 67 5.80 -3.75 9.74
N PRO A 68 5.97 -5.09 9.79
CA PRO A 68 4.85 -6.03 9.85
C PRO A 68 4.03 -5.91 11.15
N ASP A 69 4.56 -5.22 12.15
CA ASP A 69 3.96 -4.92 13.44
C ASP A 69 3.20 -3.58 13.46
N ALA A 70 3.24 -2.79 12.38
CA ALA A 70 2.58 -1.49 12.35
C ALA A 70 1.05 -1.58 12.28
N PHE A 71 0.50 -2.57 11.57
CA PHE A 71 -0.94 -2.78 11.40
C PHE A 71 -1.26 -4.15 10.78
N ASP A 72 -2.49 -4.65 10.93
CA ASP A 72 -2.93 -5.89 10.29
C ASP A 72 -3.31 -5.65 8.81
N TYR A 73 -2.42 -6.01 7.89
CA TYR A 73 -2.68 -5.91 6.45
C TYR A 73 -3.89 -6.74 6.00
N GLY A 74 -4.14 -7.90 6.62
CA GLY A 74 -5.22 -8.81 6.24
C GLY A 74 -6.62 -8.28 6.53
N SER A 75 -6.72 -7.27 7.40
CA SER A 75 -7.95 -6.56 7.73
C SER A 75 -8.31 -5.44 6.74
N LEU A 76 -7.37 -5.04 5.88
CA LEU A 76 -7.58 -3.95 4.94
C LEU A 76 -8.51 -4.36 3.80
N ALA A 77 -9.24 -3.36 3.27
CA ALA A 77 -10.19 -3.56 2.17
C ALA A 77 -9.88 -2.60 1.01
N PRO A 78 -9.99 -3.06 -0.25
CA PRO A 78 -9.72 -2.21 -1.42
C PRO A 78 -10.70 -1.04 -1.56
N GLY A 79 -11.93 -1.20 -1.06
CA GLY A 79 -12.94 -0.13 -1.03
C GLY A 79 -12.64 0.95 0.01
N ALA A 80 -11.88 0.64 1.06
CA ALA A 80 -11.54 1.55 2.15
C ALA A 80 -10.37 2.48 1.80
N ARG A 81 -10.35 3.07 0.60
CA ARG A 81 -9.23 3.84 0.05
C ARG A 81 -8.71 4.92 1.00
N ARG A 82 -9.61 5.73 1.56
CA ARG A 82 -9.25 6.80 2.51
C ARG A 82 -8.48 6.24 3.70
N HIS A 83 -9.00 5.18 4.32
CA HIS A 83 -8.35 4.52 5.45
C HIS A 83 -6.98 3.96 5.06
N ASN A 84 -6.88 3.28 3.92
CA ASN A 84 -5.62 2.71 3.43
C ASN A 84 -4.55 3.79 3.22
N PHE A 85 -4.88 4.90 2.55
CA PHE A 85 -3.95 6.00 2.35
C PHE A 85 -3.53 6.68 3.65
N THR A 86 -4.49 7.00 4.53
CA THR A 86 -4.19 7.60 5.84
C THR A 86 -3.26 6.70 6.66
N LEU A 87 -3.57 5.40 6.73
CA LEU A 87 -2.76 4.45 7.49
C LEU A 87 -1.34 4.34 6.92
N ALA A 88 -1.21 4.23 5.60
CA ALA A 88 0.09 4.16 4.95
C ALA A 88 0.93 5.41 5.21
N PHE A 89 0.38 6.59 4.97
CA PHE A 89 1.13 7.84 5.11
C PHE A 89 1.50 8.13 6.57
N ALA A 90 0.59 7.87 7.52
CA ALA A 90 0.91 7.98 8.95
C ALA A 90 2.02 7.00 9.36
N THR A 91 1.97 5.76 8.89
CA THR A 91 3.02 4.76 9.18
C THR A 91 4.36 5.16 8.56
N ALA A 92 4.36 5.71 7.34
CA ALA A 92 5.57 6.18 6.69
C ALA A 92 6.23 7.34 7.46
N GLU A 93 5.43 8.27 7.96
CA GLU A 93 5.92 9.38 8.78
C GLU A 93 6.48 8.88 10.12
N GLU A 94 5.70 8.10 10.88
CA GLU A 94 6.09 7.62 12.21
C GLU A 94 7.28 6.65 12.16
N ARG A 95 7.22 5.65 11.27
CA ARG A 95 8.18 4.54 11.25
C ARG A 95 9.34 4.74 10.30
N ALA A 96 9.15 5.48 9.21
CA ALA A 96 10.21 5.75 8.24
C ALA A 96 10.71 7.21 8.27
N GLY A 97 10.07 8.11 9.03
CA GLY A 97 10.44 9.53 9.04
C GLY A 97 10.21 10.20 7.68
N CYS A 98 9.30 9.65 6.87
CA CYS A 98 9.00 10.15 5.54
C CYS A 98 7.73 10.99 5.59
N ALA A 99 7.87 12.30 5.43
CA ALA A 99 6.72 13.21 5.36
C ALA A 99 5.81 12.85 4.17
N PRO A 100 4.48 12.92 4.33
CA PRO A 100 3.56 12.69 3.22
C PRO A 100 3.67 13.81 2.19
N LEU A 101 4.04 13.48 0.95
CA LEU A 101 4.00 14.41 -0.19
C LEU A 101 2.67 14.37 -0.94
N LEU A 102 1.81 13.41 -0.60
CA LEU A 102 0.52 13.17 -1.23
C LEU A 102 -0.58 13.38 -0.21
N GLU A 103 -1.57 14.19 -0.57
CA GLU A 103 -2.76 14.42 0.25
C GLU A 103 -3.76 13.28 0.06
N VAL A 104 -4.29 12.75 1.17
CA VAL A 104 -5.27 11.65 1.15
C VAL A 104 -6.52 12.06 0.36
N ASP A 105 -6.99 13.29 0.52
CA ASP A 105 -8.19 13.79 -0.14
C ASP A 105 -8.04 13.80 -1.67
N ASP A 106 -6.86 14.17 -2.18
CA ASP A 106 -6.59 14.18 -3.62
C ASP A 106 -6.49 12.76 -4.19
N MET A 107 -5.86 11.86 -3.45
CA MET A 107 -5.71 10.45 -3.83
C MET A 107 -7.04 9.69 -3.84
N VAL A 108 -7.99 10.09 -2.99
CA VAL A 108 -9.33 9.50 -2.95
C VAL A 108 -10.26 10.16 -3.98
N ARG A 109 -10.11 11.47 -4.23
CA ARG A 109 -10.95 12.19 -5.20
C ARG A 109 -10.75 11.66 -6.63
N LEU A 110 -9.52 11.34 -7.00
CA LEU A 110 -9.21 10.79 -8.31
C LEU A 110 -9.31 9.25 -8.29
N PRO A 111 -9.98 8.62 -9.28
CA PRO A 111 -10.01 7.16 -9.37
C PRO A 111 -8.63 6.57 -9.70
N VAL A 112 -7.80 7.34 -10.41
CA VAL A 112 -6.43 6.97 -10.79
C VAL A 112 -5.50 8.12 -10.40
N PRO A 113 -4.50 7.89 -9.52
CA PRO A 113 -3.57 8.94 -9.13
C PRO A 113 -2.56 9.27 -10.24
N ASP A 114 -2.04 10.50 -10.22
CA ASP A 114 -1.02 10.93 -11.17
C ASP A 114 0.29 10.16 -10.99
N ALA A 115 0.81 9.63 -12.11
CA ALA A 115 1.97 8.76 -12.10
C ALA A 115 3.26 9.46 -11.65
N LYS A 116 3.39 10.77 -11.88
CA LYS A 116 4.57 11.54 -11.45
C LYS A 116 4.51 11.77 -9.94
N CYS A 117 3.35 12.15 -9.40
CA CYS A 117 3.15 12.34 -7.96
C CYS A 117 3.49 11.07 -7.17
N VAL A 118 2.93 9.91 -7.57
CA VAL A 118 3.22 8.61 -6.94
C VAL A 118 4.70 8.24 -7.07
N TYR A 119 5.29 8.42 -8.25
CA TYR A 119 6.71 8.13 -8.48
C TYR A 119 7.62 9.00 -7.60
N THR A 120 7.34 10.29 -7.48
CA THR A 120 8.09 11.22 -6.62
C THR A 120 8.00 10.79 -5.15
N TYR A 121 6.80 10.48 -4.67
CA TYR A 121 6.61 10.02 -3.30
C TYR A 121 7.34 8.70 -3.01
N LEU A 122 7.30 7.73 -3.92
CA LEU A 122 8.01 6.45 -3.74
C LEU A 122 9.53 6.58 -3.77
N GLN A 123 10.06 7.50 -4.58
CA GLN A 123 11.50 7.81 -4.54
C GLN A 123 11.90 8.38 -3.19
N GLU A 124 11.09 9.30 -2.65
CA GLU A 124 11.37 9.89 -1.34
C GLU A 124 11.26 8.86 -0.22
N LEU A 125 10.22 8.02 -0.24
CA LEU A 125 10.06 6.92 0.71
C LEU A 125 11.26 5.97 0.67
N TYR A 126 11.72 5.60 -0.54
CA TYR A 126 12.93 4.80 -0.70
C TYR A 126 14.15 5.49 -0.07
N ARG A 127 14.33 6.79 -0.31
CA ARG A 127 15.42 7.59 0.26
C ARG A 127 15.37 7.60 1.80
N CYS A 128 14.20 7.82 2.39
CA CYS A 128 13.99 7.78 3.84
C CYS A 128 14.33 6.40 4.43
N LEU A 129 13.88 5.32 3.78
CA LEU A 129 14.17 3.96 4.22
C LEU A 129 15.67 3.62 4.13
N VAL A 130 16.36 4.07 3.07
CA VAL A 130 17.82 3.94 2.94
C VAL A 130 18.53 4.74 4.02
N ALA A 131 18.13 5.99 4.27
CA ALA A 131 18.73 6.83 5.31
C ALA A 131 18.62 6.22 6.72
N ARG A 132 17.56 5.42 6.96
CA ARG A 132 17.35 4.67 8.21
C ARG A 132 18.02 3.29 8.23
N GLY A 133 18.74 2.90 7.18
CA GLY A 133 19.39 1.60 7.08
C GLY A 133 18.46 0.41 6.86
N LEU A 134 17.18 0.65 6.55
CA LEU A 134 16.17 -0.40 6.33
C LEU A 134 16.28 -1.01 4.92
N VAL A 135 16.87 -0.27 3.99
CA VAL A 135 17.19 -0.75 2.64
C VAL A 135 18.71 -0.84 2.51
N LYS A 136 19.22 -2.07 2.40
CA LYS A 136 20.63 -2.32 2.09
C LYS A 136 20.88 -1.95 0.62
N THR A 137 21.40 -0.76 0.37
CA THR A 137 22.04 -0.47 -0.91
C THR A 137 23.35 -1.25 -0.93
N LYS A 138 23.63 -1.96 -2.02
CA LYS A 138 24.87 -2.71 -2.17
C LYS A 138 25.99 -1.67 -2.28
N THR A 139 26.67 -1.36 -1.18
CA THR A 139 27.88 -0.53 -1.19
C THR A 139 28.87 -1.22 -2.11
N ARG A 140 29.28 -0.53 -3.17
CA ARG A 140 30.33 -0.99 -4.08
C ARG A 140 31.68 -0.95 -3.38
#